data_AF-A0A927GAQ2-F1
#
_entry.id   AF-A0A927GAQ2-F1
#
_cell.length_a   1.000
_cell.length_b   1.000
_cell.length_c   1.000
_cell.angle_alpha   90.00
_cell.angle_beta   90.00
_cell.angle_gamma   90.00
#
_symmetry.space_group_name_H-M   'P 1'
#
loop_
_entity.id
_entity.type
_entity.pdbx_description
1 polymer ?
#
loop_
_entity_poly.entity_id
_entity_poly.type
_entity_poly.pdbx_seq_one_letter_code
_entity_poly.pdbx_strand_id
1 'polypeptide(L)'
;MGRVNTPLLTQTQRADLERELKTNDNYSFRMRCQAIMLKATGRKSKDVAQIVGMCHVSVNSWLKRFKTDGLQGLQTKPGRGRKPLLDKVTDKDAVLAAIKANRQRIQLAKADWQATRQEGSRPVSESTFRTFLKTLVDDINEFADG
;
A
#
# COMPACT_ATOMS: atom_id res chain seq x y z
N MET A 1 -19.52 32.17 -13.16
CA MET A 1 -18.37 31.25 -13.42
C MET A 1 -17.77 30.84 -12.08
N GLY A 2 -17.86 29.56 -11.68
CA GLY A 2 -17.38 29.11 -10.37
C GLY A 2 -15.84 29.05 -10.29
N ARG A 3 -15.27 29.43 -9.14
CA ARG A 3 -13.81 29.39 -8.88
C ARG A 3 -13.26 27.98 -9.10
N VAL A 4 -12.28 27.86 -10.00
CA VAL A 4 -11.53 26.62 -10.18
C VAL A 4 -10.36 26.58 -9.19
N ASN A 5 -10.25 25.48 -8.44
CA ASN A 5 -9.11 25.27 -7.56
C ASN A 5 -7.89 24.86 -8.41
N THR A 6 -7.09 25.84 -8.82
CA THR A 6 -5.89 25.65 -9.65
C THR A 6 -4.67 25.56 -8.74
N PRO A 7 -3.87 24.48 -8.80
CA PRO A 7 -2.60 24.41 -8.10
C PRO A 7 -1.56 25.28 -8.82
N LEU A 8 -0.79 26.07 -8.07
CA LEU A 8 0.42 26.71 -8.58
C LEU A 8 1.51 25.66 -8.61
N LEU A 9 2.02 25.34 -9.81
CA LEU A 9 3.10 24.38 -9.99
C LEU A 9 4.40 25.13 -10.31
N THR A 10 5.47 24.83 -9.59
CA THR A 10 6.82 25.26 -9.98
C THR A 10 7.28 24.48 -11.22
N GLN A 11 8.29 24.99 -11.92
CA GLN A 11 8.83 24.32 -13.10
C GLN A 11 9.42 22.95 -12.75
N THR A 12 10.07 22.81 -11.59
CA THR A 12 10.54 21.53 -11.05
C THR A 12 9.39 20.56 -10.80
N GLN A 13 8.30 21.00 -10.15
CA GLN A 13 7.14 20.15 -9.91
C GLN A 13 6.47 19.66 -11.20
N ARG A 14 6.42 20.51 -12.24
CA ARG A 14 5.93 20.10 -13.56
C ARG A 14 6.82 19.04 -14.18
N ALA A 15 8.13 19.25 -14.17
CA ALA A 15 9.09 18.30 -14.72
C ALA A 15 9.04 16.95 -14.00
N ASP A 16 8.93 16.95 -12.67
CA ASP A 16 8.79 15.71 -11.88
C ASP A 16 7.47 14.99 -12.20
N LEU A 17 6.34 15.72 -12.26
CA LEU A 17 5.04 15.12 -12.63
C LEU A 17 5.05 14.52 -14.04
N GLU A 18 5.70 15.18 -15.01
CA GLU A 18 5.86 14.68 -16.38
C GLU A 18 6.77 13.46 -16.45
N ARG A 19 7.88 13.46 -15.69
CA ARG A 19 8.77 12.30 -15.58
C ARG A 19 7.99 11.10 -15.06
N GLU A 20 7.34 11.26 -13.90
CA GLU A 20 6.56 10.18 -13.28
C GLU A 20 5.39 9.69 -14.13
N LEU A 21 4.75 10.58 -14.89
CA LEU A 21 3.70 10.19 -15.84
C LEU A 21 4.24 9.22 -16.90
N LYS A 22 5.49 9.40 -17.34
CA LYS A 22 6.12 8.62 -18.42
C LYS A 22 6.79 7.35 -17.90
N THR A 23 7.41 7.39 -16.72
CA THR A 23 8.29 6.31 -16.23
C THR A 23 7.62 5.38 -15.22
N ASN A 24 6.57 5.82 -14.53
CA ASN A 24 6.02 5.06 -13.42
C ASN A 24 5.12 3.92 -13.89
N ASP A 25 5.36 2.69 -13.46
CA ASP A 25 4.56 1.52 -13.83
C ASP A 25 3.16 1.49 -13.20
N ASN A 26 2.96 2.23 -12.10
CA ASN A 26 1.69 2.27 -11.41
C ASN A 26 0.69 3.17 -12.14
N TYR A 27 -0.23 2.54 -12.88
CA TYR A 27 -1.32 3.22 -13.59
C TYR A 27 -2.09 4.22 -12.71
N SER A 28 -2.44 3.83 -11.49
CA SER A 28 -3.18 4.71 -10.57
C SER A 28 -2.37 5.94 -10.18
N PHE A 29 -1.05 5.81 -10.05
CA PHE A 29 -0.16 6.93 -9.76
C PHE A 29 -0.07 7.87 -10.97
N ARG A 30 0.11 7.33 -12.18
CA ARG A 30 0.10 8.12 -13.42
C ARG A 30 -1.19 8.94 -13.58
N MET A 31 -2.35 8.34 -13.34
CA MET A 31 -3.64 9.05 -13.42
C MET A 31 -3.76 10.18 -12.38
N ARG A 32 -3.18 10.01 -11.19
CA ARG A 32 -3.12 11.07 -10.18
C ARG A 32 -2.22 12.22 -10.64
N CYS A 33 -1.05 11.93 -11.19
CA CYS A 33 -0.15 12.94 -11.77
C CYS A 33 -0.84 13.71 -12.91
N GLN A 34 -1.51 12.99 -13.82
CA GLN A 34 -2.28 13.57 -14.91
C GLN A 34 -3.40 14.48 -14.39
N ALA A 35 -4.11 14.07 -13.32
CA ALA A 35 -5.15 14.89 -12.71
C ALA A 35 -4.60 16.23 -12.19
N ILE A 36 -3.44 16.22 -11.52
CA ILE A 36 -2.79 17.46 -11.04
C ILE A 36 -2.37 18.36 -12.21
N MET A 37 -1.78 17.78 -13.26
CA MET A 37 -1.36 18.52 -14.45
C MET A 37 -2.55 19.18 -15.16
N LEU A 38 -3.65 18.44 -15.35
CA LEU A 38 -4.89 18.98 -15.92
C LEU A 38 -5.52 20.06 -15.03
N LYS A 39 -5.47 19.89 -13.70
CA LYS A 39 -5.93 20.93 -12.76
C LYS A 39 -5.10 22.20 -12.83
N ALA A 40 -3.79 22.10 -13.08
CA ALA A 40 -2.89 23.25 -13.25
C ALA A 40 -3.19 24.06 -14.52
N THR A 41 -3.84 23.46 -15.52
CA THR A 41 -4.32 24.19 -16.73
C THR A 41 -5.62 24.98 -16.47
N GLY A 42 -6.14 24.99 -15.24
CA GLY A 42 -7.35 25.73 -14.88
C GLY A 42 -8.67 25.00 -15.17
N ARG A 43 -8.62 23.69 -15.49
CA ARG A 43 -9.84 22.90 -15.75
C ARG A 43 -10.67 22.67 -14.48
N LYS A 44 -11.99 22.51 -14.67
CA LYS A 44 -12.92 22.17 -13.58
C LYS A 44 -12.69 20.72 -13.15
N SER A 45 -12.93 20.44 -11.87
CA SER A 45 -12.67 19.10 -11.32
C SER A 45 -13.58 18.02 -11.91
N LYS A 46 -14.77 18.38 -12.43
CA LYS A 46 -15.66 17.45 -13.15
C LYS A 46 -15.09 17.02 -14.49
N ASP A 47 -14.55 17.96 -15.26
CA ASP A 47 -13.94 17.69 -16.56
C ASP A 47 -12.67 16.85 -16.40
N VAL A 48 -11.83 17.20 -15.42
CA VAL A 48 -10.63 16.41 -15.11
C VAL A 48 -11.00 15.00 -14.68
N ALA A 49 -12.03 14.86 -13.85
CA ALA A 49 -12.55 13.56 -13.41
C ALA A 49 -12.95 12.66 -14.59
N GLN A 50 -13.65 13.21 -15.58
CA GLN A 50 -14.01 12.46 -16.80
C GLN A 50 -12.78 12.01 -17.59
N ILE A 51 -11.76 12.86 -17.72
CA ILE A 51 -10.53 12.53 -18.46
C ILE A 51 -9.73 11.42 -17.79
N VAL A 52 -9.57 11.48 -16.47
CA VAL A 52 -8.73 10.52 -15.71
C VAL A 52 -9.50 9.30 -15.18
N GLY A 53 -10.81 9.21 -15.48
CA GLY A 53 -11.67 8.11 -15.03
C GLY A 53 -11.90 8.05 -13.51
N MET A 54 -11.80 9.18 -12.81
CA MET A 54 -12.02 9.27 -11.36
C MET A 54 -13.25 10.11 -11.02
N CYS A 55 -13.74 10.05 -9.78
CA CYS A 55 -14.76 11.01 -9.34
C CYS A 55 -14.13 12.37 -8.99
N HIS A 56 -14.88 13.46 -9.18
CA HIS A 56 -14.39 14.83 -8.93
C HIS A 56 -13.98 15.05 -7.46
N VAL A 57 -14.58 14.31 -6.51
CA VAL A 57 -14.20 14.33 -5.09
C VAL A 57 -12.80 13.77 -4.89
N SER A 58 -12.46 12.66 -5.56
CA SER A 58 -11.10 12.10 -5.54
C SER A 58 -10.08 13.07 -6.14
N VAL A 59 -10.41 13.72 -7.27
CA VAL A 59 -9.53 14.75 -7.87
C VAL A 59 -9.23 15.86 -6.86
N ASN A 60 -10.26 16.38 -6.16
CA ASN A 60 -10.06 17.40 -5.15
C ASN A 60 -9.25 16.91 -3.94
N SER A 61 -9.44 15.65 -3.52
CA SER A 61 -8.66 15.03 -2.44
C SER A 61 -7.18 14.91 -2.81
N TRP A 62 -6.87 14.44 -4.02
CA TRP A 62 -5.50 14.35 -4.52
C TRP A 62 -4.86 15.72 -4.66
N LEU A 63 -5.60 16.71 -5.13
CA LEU A 63 -5.11 18.09 -5.20
C LEU A 63 -4.80 18.66 -3.83
N LYS A 64 -5.62 18.38 -2.80
CA LYS A 64 -5.32 18.76 -1.42
C LYS A 64 -4.04 18.10 -0.93
N ARG A 65 -3.88 16.79 -1.15
CA ARG A 65 -2.66 16.05 -0.76
C ARG A 65 -1.42 16.57 -1.47
N PHE A 66 -1.51 16.84 -2.76
CA PHE A 66 -0.40 17.41 -3.53
C PHE A 66 0.02 18.79 -2.99
N LYS A 67 -0.93 19.62 -2.55
CA LYS A 67 -0.61 20.93 -1.94
C LYS A 67 0.12 20.80 -0.59
N THR A 68 -0.11 19.73 0.16
CA THR A 68 0.52 19.50 1.46
C THR A 68 1.86 18.79 1.35
N ASP A 69 1.90 17.70 0.58
CA ASP A 69 3.02 16.75 0.56
C ASP A 69 3.71 16.65 -0.82
N GLY A 70 3.30 17.48 -1.80
CA GLY A 70 3.83 17.45 -3.16
C GLY A 70 3.62 16.11 -3.86
N LEU A 71 4.63 15.67 -4.60
CA LEU A 71 4.61 14.42 -5.36
C LEU A 71 4.48 13.17 -4.46
N GLN A 72 5.10 13.21 -3.27
CA GLN A 72 5.00 12.13 -2.28
C GLN A 72 3.54 11.92 -1.82
N GLY A 73 2.76 13.01 -1.74
CA GLY A 73 1.34 12.96 -1.40
C GLY A 73 0.45 12.19 -2.37
N LEU A 74 0.92 11.95 -3.60
CA LEU A 74 0.20 11.18 -4.62
C LEU A 74 0.42 9.67 -4.48
N GLN A 75 1.42 9.25 -3.71
CA GLN A 75 1.70 7.83 -3.50
C GLN A 75 0.61 7.17 -2.65
N THR A 76 0.46 5.86 -2.83
CA THR A 76 -0.42 5.07 -1.97
C THR A 76 0.29 4.87 -0.64
N LYS A 77 -0.29 5.39 0.46
CA LYS A 77 0.29 5.21 1.79
C LYS A 77 0.41 3.72 2.14
N PRO A 78 1.52 3.29 2.75
CA PRO A 78 1.68 1.92 3.23
C PRO A 78 0.63 1.60 4.31
N GLY A 79 0.32 0.31 4.46
CA GLY A 79 -0.63 -0.17 5.49
C GLY A 79 -2.11 -0.06 5.11
N ARG A 80 -2.44 0.18 3.84
CA ARG A 80 -3.84 0.10 3.38
C ARG A 80 -4.25 -1.36 3.16
N GLY A 81 -5.28 -1.82 3.85
CA GLY A 81 -5.81 -3.18 3.72
C GLY A 81 -6.21 -3.78 5.07
N ARG A 82 -6.76 -5.00 5.04
CA ARG A 82 -7.01 -5.77 6.27
C ARG A 82 -5.67 -6.16 6.89
N LYS A 83 -5.49 -5.87 8.18
CA LYS A 83 -4.28 -6.30 8.89
C LYS A 83 -4.14 -7.83 8.81
N PRO A 84 -2.93 -8.37 8.57
CA PRO A 84 -2.67 -9.80 8.60
C PRO A 84 -3.16 -10.43 9.92
N LEU A 85 -3.57 -11.71 9.88
CA LEU A 85 -3.94 -12.44 11.10
C LEU A 85 -2.70 -12.85 11.92
N LEU A 86 -1.52 -12.90 11.30
CA LEU A 86 -0.24 -13.15 11.96
C LEU A 86 0.67 -11.95 11.71
N ASP A 87 1.25 -11.45 12.78
CA ASP A 87 2.20 -10.36 12.77
C ASP A 87 3.63 -10.92 12.78
N LYS A 88 4.49 -10.42 11.88
CA LYS A 88 5.89 -10.82 11.77
C LYS A 88 6.71 -10.45 13.02
N VAL A 89 6.29 -9.44 13.78
CA VAL A 89 7.00 -8.97 14.97
C VAL A 89 6.56 -9.76 16.19
N THR A 90 5.24 -9.94 16.36
CA THR A 90 4.69 -10.56 17.58
C THR A 90 4.62 -12.08 17.50
N ASP A 91 4.19 -12.64 16.37
CA ASP A 91 3.91 -14.08 16.27
C ASP A 91 5.13 -14.90 15.82
N LYS A 92 6.18 -14.27 15.26
CA LYS A 92 7.34 -14.97 14.66
C LYS A 92 8.02 -15.94 15.61
N ASP A 93 8.39 -15.51 16.81
CA ASP A 93 9.16 -16.36 17.74
C ASP A 93 8.35 -17.55 18.24
N ALA A 94 7.06 -17.33 18.55
CA ALA A 94 6.14 -18.39 18.97
C ALA A 94 5.89 -19.40 17.85
N VAL A 95 5.70 -18.93 16.61
CA VAL A 95 5.55 -19.80 15.42
C VAL A 95 6.81 -20.63 15.18
N LEU A 96 8.00 -20.02 15.28
CA LEU A 96 9.27 -20.71 15.11
C LEU A 96 9.51 -21.76 16.20
N ALA A 97 9.14 -21.47 17.46
CA ALA A 97 9.21 -22.44 18.54
C ALA A 97 8.31 -23.66 18.27
N ALA A 98 7.06 -23.42 17.86
CA ALA A 98 6.11 -24.49 17.56
C ALA A 98 6.56 -25.37 16.36
N ILE A 99 7.20 -24.77 15.35
CA ILE A 99 7.77 -25.51 14.22
C ILE A 99 9.01 -26.29 14.63
N LYS A 100 9.88 -25.72 15.47
CA LYS A 100 11.05 -26.45 15.98
C LYS A 100 10.64 -27.70 16.76
N ALA A 101 9.54 -27.63 17.52
CA ALA A 101 8.97 -28.78 18.22
C ALA A 101 8.34 -29.80 17.26
N ASN A 102 7.68 -29.35 16.18
CA ASN A 102 6.90 -30.21 15.28
C ASN A 102 7.27 -30.06 13.80
N ARG A 103 8.56 -30.22 13.47
CA ARG A 103 9.11 -29.91 12.13
C ARG A 103 8.44 -30.66 10.99
N GLN A 104 8.04 -31.92 11.21
CA GLN A 104 7.47 -32.80 10.18
C GLN A 104 5.94 -32.68 10.07
N ARG A 105 5.26 -32.08 11.07
CA ARG A 105 3.80 -32.01 11.14
C ARG A 105 3.34 -30.57 11.35
N ILE A 106 3.27 -29.83 10.25
CA ILE A 106 2.87 -28.40 10.23
C ILE A 106 1.50 -28.16 10.88
N GLN A 107 0.55 -29.10 10.73
CA GLN A 107 -0.75 -29.03 11.38
C GLN A 107 -0.67 -29.03 12.91
N LEU A 108 0.24 -29.84 13.47
CA LEU A 108 0.46 -29.94 14.90
C LEU A 108 1.18 -28.68 15.41
N ALA A 109 2.20 -28.21 14.69
CA ALA A 109 2.86 -26.93 14.98
C ALA A 109 1.86 -25.75 14.99
N LYS A 110 0.92 -25.71 14.04
CA LYS A 110 -0.14 -24.70 13.99
C LYS A 110 -1.07 -24.80 15.20
N ALA A 111 -1.48 -26.02 15.58
CA ALA A 111 -2.37 -26.23 16.72
C ALA A 111 -1.70 -25.80 18.04
N ASP A 112 -0.44 -26.20 18.25
CA ASP A 112 0.35 -25.84 19.43
C ASP A 112 0.56 -24.33 19.51
N TRP A 113 0.93 -23.69 18.39
CA TRP A 113 1.02 -22.23 18.32
C TRP A 113 -0.33 -21.56 18.59
N GLN A 114 -1.43 -22.07 18.02
CA GLN A 114 -2.75 -21.48 18.22
C GLN A 114 -3.21 -21.56 19.68
N ALA A 115 -2.82 -22.62 20.41
CA ALA A 115 -3.06 -22.75 21.84
C ALA A 115 -2.29 -21.71 22.69
N THR A 116 -1.20 -21.15 22.18
CA THR A 116 -0.46 -20.05 22.85
C THR A 116 -1.10 -18.67 22.64
N ARG A 117 -2.08 -18.52 21.74
CA ARG A 117 -2.77 -17.23 21.52
C ARG A 117 -3.79 -16.95 22.62
N GLN A 118 -4.03 -15.67 22.86
CA GLN A 118 -5.08 -15.22 23.79
C GLN A 118 -6.44 -15.82 23.42
N GLU A 119 -7.17 -16.26 24.45
CA GLU A 119 -8.50 -16.82 24.33
C GLU A 119 -9.43 -15.84 23.60
N GLY A 120 -10.09 -16.31 22.53
CA GLY A 120 -10.90 -15.47 21.63
C GLY A 120 -10.19 -14.97 20.36
N SER A 121 -8.91 -15.28 20.17
CA SER A 121 -8.21 -15.00 18.90
C SER A 121 -8.83 -15.77 17.73
N ARG A 122 -8.92 -15.13 16.55
CA ARG A 122 -9.50 -15.77 15.36
C ARG A 122 -8.63 -16.97 14.94
N PRO A 123 -9.25 -18.12 14.58
CA PRO A 123 -8.50 -19.26 14.09
C PRO A 123 -7.80 -18.92 12.78
N VAL A 124 -6.58 -19.45 12.63
CA VAL A 124 -5.77 -19.27 11.44
C VAL A 124 -5.88 -20.53 10.58
N SER A 125 -6.21 -20.35 9.30
CA SER A 125 -6.22 -21.47 8.36
C SER A 125 -4.80 -22.02 8.15
N GLU A 126 -4.68 -23.31 7.83
CA GLU A 126 -3.38 -23.89 7.52
C GLU A 126 -2.68 -23.15 6.35
N SER A 127 -3.44 -22.75 5.32
CA SER A 127 -2.92 -21.98 4.19
C SER A 127 -2.31 -20.66 4.64
N THR A 128 -2.97 -19.93 5.54
CA THR A 128 -2.45 -18.66 6.10
C THR A 128 -1.19 -18.88 6.93
N PHE A 129 -1.17 -19.96 7.73
CA PHE A 129 0.01 -20.34 8.50
C PHE A 129 1.20 -20.66 7.58
N ARG A 130 0.99 -21.46 6.52
CA ARG A 130 2.03 -21.75 5.52
C ARG A 130 2.51 -20.51 4.77
N THR A 131 1.60 -19.62 4.36
CA THR A 131 1.97 -18.34 3.72
C THR A 131 2.85 -17.51 4.64
N PHE A 132 2.53 -17.43 5.94
CA PHE A 132 3.36 -16.74 6.91
C PHE A 132 4.77 -17.32 7.01
N LEU A 133 4.90 -18.65 7.01
CA LEU A 133 6.23 -19.29 6.98
C LEU A 133 7.02 -18.96 5.72
N LYS A 134 6.36 -18.96 4.56
CA LYS A 134 7.01 -18.55 3.31
C LYS A 134 7.53 -17.12 3.41
N THR A 135 6.74 -16.19 3.96
CA THR A 135 7.20 -14.81 4.15
C THR A 135 8.37 -14.68 5.12
N LEU A 136 8.53 -15.57 6.10
CA LEU A 136 9.71 -15.59 6.98
C LEU A 136 10.95 -16.11 6.26
N VAL A 137 10.80 -17.08 5.35
CA VAL A 137 11.90 -17.61 4.53
C VAL A 137 12.35 -16.58 3.50
N ASP A 138 11.41 -15.93 2.81
CA ASP A 138 11.70 -14.88 1.83
C ASP A 138 12.46 -13.73 2.49
N ASP A 139 12.05 -13.28 3.70
CA ASP A 139 12.80 -12.28 4.47
C ASP A 139 14.24 -12.74 4.78
N ILE A 140 14.45 -14.00 5.21
CA ILE A 140 15.81 -14.53 5.52
C ILE A 140 16.70 -14.50 4.28
N ASN A 141 16.17 -14.88 3.12
CA ASN A 141 16.92 -14.88 1.87
C ASN A 141 17.26 -13.46 1.40
N GLU A 142 16.34 -12.49 1.53
CA GLU A 142 16.60 -11.09 1.22
C GLU A 142 17.71 -10.47 2.09
N PHE A 143 17.90 -10.94 3.33
CA PHE A 143 19.00 -10.52 4.21
C PHE A 143 20.34 -11.21 3.91
N ALA A 144 20.34 -12.30 3.14
CA ALA A 144 21.56 -13.07 2.82
C ALA A 144 22.23 -12.63 1.50
N ASP A 145 21.48 -11.97 0.62
CA ASP A 145 21.94 -11.48 -0.69
C ASP A 145 22.33 -9.97 -0.70
N GLY A 146 22.44 -9.33 0.47
CA GLY A 146 22.86 -7.93 0.64
C GLY A 146 24.13 -7.78 1.45
#